data_AF-A0A455U0E0-F1
#
_entry.id   AF-A0A455U0E0-F1
#
_cell.length_a   1.000
_cell.length_b   1.000
_cell.length_c   1.000
_cell.angle_alpha   90.00
_cell.angle_beta   90.00
_cell.angle_gamma   90.00
#
_symmetry.space_group_name_H-M   'P 1'
#
loop_
_entity.id
_entity.type
_entity.pdbx_description
1 polymer ?
#
loop_
_entity_poly.entity_id
_entity_poly.type
_entity_poly.pdbx_seq_one_letter_code
_entity_poly.pdbx_strand_id
1 'polypeptide(L)' 'MKPVRVGICGLGTVGGGTFNVLTRNADDIARRAGRPIVIEQVAHRSIHP' A
#
# COMPACT_ATOMS: atom_id res chain seq x y z
N MET A 1 5.57 15.45 -8.81
CA MET A 1 5.19 15.47 -7.37
C MET A 1 6.00 14.40 -6.64
N LYS A 2 6.57 14.71 -5.48
CA LYS A 2 7.32 13.72 -4.68
C LYS A 2 6.34 12.65 -4.15
N PRO A 3 6.61 11.35 -4.33
CA PRO A 3 5.72 10.30 -3.84
C PRO A 3 5.62 10.29 -2.31
N VAL A 4 4.51 9.82 -1.77
CA VAL A 4 4.42 9.42 -0.35
C VAL A 4 4.80 7.95 -0.26
N ARG A 5 5.76 7.65 0.59
CA ARG A 5 6.19 6.28 0.89
C ARG A 5 5.51 5.86 2.18
N VAL A 6 4.80 4.74 2.14
CA VAL A 6 4.05 4.20 3.29
C VAL A 6 4.55 2.80 3.64
N GLY A 7 4.47 2.46 4.92
CA GLY A 7 4.63 1.09 5.40
C GLY A 7 3.28 0.51 5.80
N ILE A 8 3.08 -0.79 5.57
CA ILE A 8 1.90 -1.53 6.06
C ILE A 8 2.33 -2.40 7.24
N CYS A 9 1.75 -2.16 8.42
CA CYS A 9 1.99 -2.97 9.62
C CYS A 9 0.88 -4.01 9.77
N GLY A 10 1.06 -5.18 9.16
CA GLY A 10 0.16 -6.33 9.17
C GLY A 10 -0.37 -6.64 7.77
N LEU A 11 -0.24 -7.91 7.34
CA LEU A 11 -0.71 -8.41 6.04
C LEU A 11 -1.78 -9.50 6.20
N GLY A 12 -2.68 -9.34 7.17
CA GLY A 12 -3.90 -10.15 7.28
C GLY A 12 -4.97 -9.72 6.27
N THR A 13 -6.22 -10.12 6.46
CA THR A 13 -7.33 -9.82 5.54
C THR A 13 -7.42 -8.35 5.12
N VAL A 14 -7.37 -7.43 6.10
CA VAL A 14 -7.46 -5.98 5.82
C VAL A 14 -6.18 -5.48 5.18
N GLY A 15 -5.00 -5.81 5.74
CA GLY A 15 -3.72 -5.36 5.22
C GLY A 15 -3.46 -5.81 3.77
N GLY A 16 -3.78 -7.07 3.46
CA GLY A 16 -3.72 -7.61 2.10
C GLY A 16 -4.74 -6.96 1.17
N GLY A 17 -5.96 -6.70 1.65
CA GLY A 17 -6.96 -5.93 0.91
C GLY A 17 -6.48 -4.52 0.58
N THR A 18 -5.92 -3.80 1.55
CA THR A 18 -5.35 -2.46 1.37
C THR A 18 -4.20 -2.48 0.38
N PHE A 19 -3.27 -3.44 0.50
CA PHE A 19 -2.17 -3.62 -0.46
C PHE A 19 -2.71 -3.80 -1.88
N ASN A 20 -3.66 -4.71 -2.08
CA ASN A 20 -4.23 -4.99 -3.39
C ASN A 20 -4.97 -3.80 -3.99
N VAL A 21 -5.73 -3.05 -3.18
CA VAL A 21 -6.44 -1.85 -3.66
C VAL A 21 -5.46 -0.75 -4.05
N LEU A 22 -4.45 -0.49 -3.23
CA LEU A 22 -3.42 0.52 -3.51
C LEU A 22 -2.62 0.17 -4.77
N THR A 23 -2.23 -1.09 -4.95
CA THR A 23 -1.48 -1.55 -6.12
C THR A 23 -2.34 -1.56 -7.39
N ARG A 24 -3.53 -2.14 -7.34
CA ARG A 24 -4.41 -2.29 -8.52
C ARG A 24 -4.94 -0.95 -9.05
N ASN A 25 -5.13 0.03 -8.17
CA ASN A 25 -5.73 1.33 -8.53
C ASN A 25 -4.72 2.48 -8.38
N ALA A 26 -3.42 2.20 -8.53
CA ALA A 26 -2.36 3.16 -8.23
C ALA A 26 -2.53 4.50 -8.97
N ASP A 27 -2.89 4.47 -10.26
CA ASP A 27 -3.07 5.69 -11.07
C ASP A 27 -4.27 6.51 -10.62
N ASP A 28 -5.40 5.86 -10.37
CA ASP A 28 -6.62 6.53 -9.92
C ASP A 28 -6.46 7.15 -8.54
N ILE A 29 -5.79 6.42 -7.63
CA ILE A 29 -5.47 6.90 -6.29
C ILE A 29 -4.46 8.04 -6.38
N ALA A 30 -3.44 7.94 -7.24
CA ALA A 30 -2.47 9.01 -7.43
C ALA A 30 -3.11 10.29 -7.97
N ARG A 31 -4.05 10.15 -8.92
CA ARG A 31 -4.84 11.27 -9.46
C ARG A 31 -5.68 11.95 -8.38
N ARG A 32 -6.33 11.17 -7.50
CA ARG A 32 -7.13 11.70 -6.39
C ARG A 32 -6.29 12.31 -5.26
N ALA A 33 -5.16 11.69 -4.93
CA ALA A 33 -4.24 12.14 -3.88
C ALA A 33 -3.28 13.25 -4.37
N GLY A 34 -3.25 13.54 -5.66
CA GLY A 34 -2.34 14.48 -6.30
C GLY A 34 -0.89 14.01 -6.41
N ARG A 35 -0.56 12.80 -5.93
CA ARG A 35 0.79 12.22 -5.97
C ARG A 35 0.75 10.70 -5.88
N PRO A 36 1.80 9.99 -6.34
CA PRO A 36 1.90 8.55 -6.16
C PRO A 36 2.01 8.18 -4.67
N ILE A 37 1.33 7.10 -4.30
CA ILE A 37 1.48 6.43 -3.01
C ILE A 37 2.25 5.13 -3.27
N VAL A 38 3.42 5.00 -2.66
CA VAL A 38 4.32 3.86 -2.84
C VAL A 38 4.39 3.08 -1.53
N ILE A 39 4.03 1.80 -1.58
CA ILE A 39 4.21 0.90 -0.45
C ILE A 39 5.67 0.48 -0.45
N GLU A 40 6.43 0.96 0.55
CA GLU A 40 7.87 0.72 0.63
C GLU A 40 8.19 -0.56 1.40
N GLN A 41 7.44 -0.81 2.48
CA GLN A 41 7.65 -1.95 3.35
C GLN A 41 6.33 -2.50 3.87
N VAL A 42 6.31 -3.81 4.11
CA VAL A 42 5.22 -4.50 4.78
C VAL A 42 5.80 -5.31 5.93
N ALA A 43 5.36 -5.02 7.15
CA ALA A 43 5.71 -5.80 8.33
C ALA A 43 4.60 -6.81 8.61
N HIS A 44 4.95 -8.05 8.88
CA HIS A 44 4.01 -9.07 9.35
C HIS A 44 4.66 -9.89 10.48
N ARG A 45 3.85 -10.37 11.42
CA ARG A 45 4.36 -11.11 12.59
C ARG A 45 4.91 -12.49 12.22
N SER A 46 4.38 -13.10 11.17
CA SER A 46 4.81 -14.40 10.65
C SER A 46 5.29 -14.23 9.20
N ILE A 47 6.37 -14.91 8.83
CA ILE A 47 6.85 -14.92 7.44
C ILE A 47 5.91 -15.77 6.56
N HIS A 48 5.12 -16.66 7.16
CA HIS A 48 4.09 -17.44 6.48
C HIS A 48 2.71 -16.76 6.64
N PRO A 49 2.07 -16.33 5.53
CA PRO A 49 0.70 -15.84 5.50
C PRO A 49 -0.33 -16.95 5.74
#